data_AF-A0A8S0FTZ7-F1
#
_entry.id   AF-A0A8S0FTZ7-F1
#
_cell.length_a   1.000
_cell.length_b   1.000
_cell.length_c   1.000
_cell.angle_alpha   90.00
_cell.angle_beta   90.00
_cell.angle_gamma   90.00
#
_symmetry.space_group_name_H-M   'P 1'
#
loop_
_entity.id
_entity.type
_entity.pdbx_description
1 polymer ?
#
loop_
_entity_poly.entity_id
_entity_poly.type
_entity_poly.pdbx_seq_one_letter_code
_entity_poly.pdbx_strand_id
1 'polypeptide(L)'
;MDAVVLSAPTGRSYQNQLIAAANVWTIKTYGPDRVAGFSPIPAMSMVSYAAGTRYLSLLGGTCLSFYDWYCDLPPASPMTWGEQTDVPESADWYNSSYIIAWGSNVPQTRTPDAHFFTEVRYKGTKTIAITPDYSEVAKLCDQWLAPKQGTDSALAMAMGHVILKEFHLDNPSDYFINY
;
A
#
# COMPACT_ATOMS: atom_id res chain seq x y z
N MET A 1 -45.00 28.87 31.40
CA MET A 1 -45.43 28.02 30.27
C MET A 1 -44.20 27.80 29.42
N ASP A 2 -43.72 26.58 29.47
CA ASP A 2 -42.37 26.16 29.10
C ASP A 2 -42.07 26.32 27.62
N ALA A 3 -40.88 26.84 27.32
CA ALA A 3 -40.28 26.72 26.00
C ALA A 3 -39.98 25.23 25.76
N VAL A 4 -40.83 24.57 24.99
CA VAL A 4 -40.56 23.22 24.49
C VAL A 4 -39.39 23.34 23.53
N VAL A 5 -38.19 23.10 24.04
CA VAL A 5 -37.02 22.77 23.22
C VAL A 5 -37.36 21.44 22.55
N LEU A 6 -37.84 21.49 21.31
CA LEU A 6 -37.98 20.32 20.45
C LEU A 6 -36.57 19.77 20.22
N SER A 7 -36.14 18.81 21.03
CA SER A 7 -34.95 18.02 20.74
C SER A 7 -35.21 17.30 19.42
N ALA A 8 -34.38 17.58 18.40
CA ALA A 8 -34.45 16.83 17.16
C ALA A 8 -34.30 15.33 17.49
N PRO A 9 -35.18 14.45 17.00
CA PRO A 9 -35.10 13.03 17.34
C PRO A 9 -33.77 12.46 16.86
N THR A 10 -32.87 12.06 17.77
CA THR A 10 -31.51 11.61 17.46
C THR A 10 -31.38 10.09 17.26
N GLY A 11 -32.50 9.38 17.14
CA GLY A 11 -32.52 7.92 17.02
C GLY A 11 -32.06 7.39 15.65
N ARG A 12 -31.61 6.13 15.62
CA ARG A 12 -31.19 5.43 14.39
C ARG A 12 -32.27 5.46 13.29
N SER A 13 -33.54 5.38 13.65
CA SER A 13 -34.66 5.46 12.71
C SER A 13 -34.73 6.82 12.00
N TYR A 14 -34.54 7.92 12.73
CA TYR A 14 -34.53 9.26 12.16
C TYR A 14 -33.30 9.51 11.27
N GLN A 15 -32.12 9.08 11.72
CA GLN A 15 -30.89 9.19 10.93
C GLN A 15 -31.01 8.44 9.60
N ASN A 16 -31.55 7.23 9.61
CA ASN A 16 -31.80 6.45 8.40
C ASN A 16 -32.76 7.16 7.44
N GLN A 17 -33.84 7.76 7.96
CA GLN A 17 -34.79 8.53 7.15
C GLN A 17 -34.13 9.75 6.50
N LEU A 18 -33.30 10.48 7.25
CA LEU A 18 -32.61 11.67 6.76
C LEU A 18 -31.59 11.30 5.67
N ILE A 19 -30.77 10.26 5.88
CA ILE A 19 -29.80 9.76 4.89
C ILE A 19 -30.53 9.32 3.62
N ALA A 20 -31.60 8.53 3.75
CA ALA A 20 -32.37 8.07 2.61
C ALA A 20 -33.02 9.23 1.84
N ALA A 21 -33.63 10.19 2.54
CA ALA A 21 -34.25 11.35 1.91
C ALA A 21 -33.23 12.22 1.16
N ALA A 22 -32.05 12.45 1.75
CA ALA A 22 -30.96 13.17 1.11
C ALA A 22 -30.47 12.45 -0.16
N ASN A 23 -30.25 11.14 -0.09
CA ASN A 23 -29.82 10.35 -1.25
C ASN A 23 -30.87 10.37 -2.37
N VAL A 24 -32.16 10.15 -2.05
CA VAL A 24 -33.25 10.22 -3.03
C VAL A 24 -33.33 11.60 -3.68
N TRP A 25 -33.24 12.68 -2.89
CA TRP A 25 -33.29 14.04 -3.42
C TRP A 25 -32.11 14.34 -4.34
N THR A 26 -30.88 13.99 -3.93
CA THR A 26 -29.67 14.20 -4.74
C THR A 26 -29.72 13.41 -6.03
N ILE A 27 -30.06 12.12 -5.97
CA ILE A 27 -30.18 11.25 -7.15
C ILE A 27 -31.21 11.82 -8.13
N LYS A 28 -32.39 12.21 -7.64
CA LYS A 28 -33.48 12.72 -8.47
C LYS A 28 -33.18 14.08 -9.09
N THR A 29 -32.45 14.94 -8.38
CA THR A 29 -32.22 16.34 -8.79
C THR A 29 -30.96 16.52 -9.63
N TYR A 30 -29.88 15.77 -9.32
CA TYR A 30 -28.57 15.97 -9.92
C TYR A 30 -27.95 14.73 -10.58
N GLY A 31 -28.44 13.53 -10.25
CA GLY A 31 -27.90 12.26 -10.73
C GLY A 31 -27.23 11.45 -9.61
N PRO A 32 -27.12 10.12 -9.78
CA PRO A 32 -26.65 9.22 -8.74
C PRO A 32 -25.16 9.33 -8.44
N ASP A 33 -24.36 9.75 -9.41
CA ASP A 33 -22.91 9.98 -9.28
C ASP A 33 -22.55 11.18 -8.37
N ARG A 34 -23.54 11.97 -7.92
CA ARG A 34 -23.40 13.01 -6.88
C ARG A 34 -23.48 12.46 -5.45
N VAL A 35 -23.73 11.15 -5.29
CA VAL A 35 -23.61 10.44 -4.03
C VAL A 35 -22.35 9.58 -4.10
N ALA A 36 -21.39 9.83 -3.20
CA ALA A 36 -20.11 9.13 -3.18
C ALA A 36 -19.84 8.50 -1.81
N GLY A 37 -19.02 7.46 -1.78
CA GLY A 37 -18.49 6.88 -0.57
C GLY A 37 -17.02 6.55 -0.68
N PHE A 38 -16.31 6.78 0.42
CA PHE A 38 -14.92 6.42 0.60
C PHE A 38 -14.82 5.36 1.70
N SER A 39 -14.36 4.17 1.33
CA SER A 39 -14.05 3.07 2.27
C SER A 39 -12.84 2.34 1.69
N PRO A 40 -11.69 2.31 2.37
CA PRO A 40 -10.46 1.76 1.81
C PRO A 40 -10.24 0.27 2.18
N ILE A 41 -9.23 -0.34 1.56
CA ILE A 41 -8.63 -1.65 1.91
C ILE A 41 -9.67 -2.75 2.24
N PRO A 42 -10.33 -3.34 1.22
CA PRO A 42 -11.32 -4.41 1.43
C PRO A 42 -10.72 -5.67 2.09
N ALA A 43 -9.43 -5.95 1.90
CA ALA A 43 -8.78 -7.15 2.42
C ALA A 43 -8.79 -7.24 3.96
N MET A 44 -8.80 -6.09 4.67
CA MET A 44 -8.82 -6.07 6.14
C MET A 44 -10.20 -6.44 6.73
N SER A 45 -11.29 -6.17 6.01
CA SER A 45 -12.66 -6.48 6.46
C SER A 45 -13.66 -6.49 5.30
N MET A 46 -13.63 -7.56 4.50
CA MET A 46 -14.32 -7.64 3.20
C MET A 46 -15.81 -7.30 3.27
N VAL A 47 -16.54 -7.84 4.25
CA VAL A 47 -17.99 -7.62 4.36
C VAL A 47 -18.31 -6.20 4.82
N SER A 48 -17.49 -5.62 5.72
CA SER A 48 -17.65 -4.24 6.17
C SER A 48 -17.46 -3.25 5.04
N TYR A 49 -16.45 -3.46 4.19
CA TYR A 49 -16.25 -2.72 2.95
C TYR A 49 -17.45 -2.90 2.00
N ALA A 50 -17.85 -4.16 1.77
CA ALA A 50 -18.92 -4.51 0.82
C ALA A 50 -20.28 -3.92 1.21
N ALA A 51 -20.54 -3.70 2.50
CA ALA A 51 -21.81 -3.14 2.97
C ALA A 51 -22.08 -1.76 2.36
N GLY A 52 -21.10 -0.86 2.42
CA GLY A 52 -21.20 0.50 1.86
C GLY A 52 -21.12 0.53 0.35
N THR A 53 -20.16 -0.21 -0.24
CA THR A 53 -19.96 -0.20 -1.69
C THR A 53 -21.12 -0.85 -2.44
N ARG A 54 -21.66 -1.97 -1.95
CA ARG A 54 -22.87 -2.57 -2.53
C ARG A 54 -24.07 -1.62 -2.49
N TYR A 55 -24.28 -0.93 -1.37
CA TYR A 55 -25.36 0.07 -1.26
C TYR A 55 -25.22 1.16 -2.31
N LEU A 56 -24.03 1.76 -2.43
CA LEU A 56 -23.75 2.82 -3.40
C LEU A 56 -23.87 2.32 -4.85
N SER A 57 -23.26 1.18 -5.17
CA SER A 57 -23.32 0.63 -6.53
C SER A 57 -24.74 0.31 -6.97
N LEU A 58 -25.61 -0.18 -6.06
CA LEU A 58 -27.03 -0.41 -6.37
C LEU A 58 -27.80 0.89 -6.64
N LEU A 59 -27.39 2.00 -6.03
CA LEU A 59 -27.96 3.33 -6.30
C LEU A 59 -27.36 4.00 -7.54
N GLY A 60 -26.25 3.48 -8.09
CA GLY A 60 -25.46 4.13 -9.13
C GLY A 60 -24.49 5.20 -8.60
N GLY A 61 -24.20 5.21 -7.30
CA GLY A 61 -23.26 6.13 -6.65
C GLY A 61 -21.79 5.78 -6.90
N THR A 62 -20.91 6.74 -6.61
CA THR A 62 -19.47 6.65 -6.88
C THR A 62 -18.72 5.98 -5.73
N CYS A 63 -18.03 4.87 -6.02
CA CYS A 63 -17.08 4.25 -5.10
C CYS A 63 -15.68 4.81 -5.37
N LEU A 64 -15.10 5.51 -4.39
CA LEU A 64 -13.78 6.13 -4.53
C LEU A 64 -12.65 5.11 -4.37
N SER A 65 -11.58 5.26 -5.18
CA SER A 65 -10.36 4.45 -5.07
C SER A 65 -9.57 4.82 -3.80
N PHE A 66 -8.58 3.98 -3.46
CA PHE A 66 -7.74 4.19 -2.28
C PHE A 66 -6.26 3.94 -2.53
N TYR A 67 -5.89 2.94 -3.34
CA TYR A 67 -4.51 2.46 -3.43
C TYR A 67 -3.58 3.45 -4.14
N ASP A 68 -4.07 4.04 -5.22
CA ASP A 68 -3.46 5.17 -5.92
C ASP A 68 -3.42 6.44 -5.04
N TRP A 69 -4.55 6.75 -4.38
CA TRP A 69 -4.67 7.93 -3.52
C TRP A 69 -3.73 7.92 -2.32
N TYR A 70 -3.52 6.76 -1.69
CA TYR A 70 -2.59 6.60 -0.57
C TYR A 70 -1.12 6.58 -0.99
N CYS A 71 -0.85 6.59 -2.31
CA CYS A 71 0.50 6.41 -2.85
C CYS A 71 1.12 5.05 -2.48
N ASP A 72 0.28 4.06 -2.16
CA ASP A 72 0.70 2.69 -1.90
C ASP A 72 0.81 1.89 -3.21
N LEU A 73 0.03 2.28 -4.24
CA LEU A 73 0.18 1.78 -5.61
C LEU A 73 1.54 2.23 -6.16
N PRO A 74 2.47 1.31 -6.49
CA PRO A 74 3.70 1.66 -7.18
C PRO A 74 3.42 1.73 -8.69
N PRO A 75 3.36 2.92 -9.33
CA PRO A 75 2.98 3.00 -10.75
C PRO A 75 3.96 2.26 -11.68
N ALA A 76 5.19 2.05 -11.21
CA ALA A 76 6.19 1.25 -11.90
C ALA A 76 5.77 -0.22 -12.09
N SER A 77 4.94 -0.81 -11.21
CA SER A 77 4.49 -2.19 -11.35
C SER A 77 3.58 -2.36 -12.57
N PRO A 78 2.49 -1.58 -12.74
CA PRO A 78 1.73 -1.59 -13.99
C PRO A 78 2.53 -1.19 -15.22
N MET A 79 3.48 -0.25 -15.11
CA MET A 79 4.33 0.17 -16.25
C MET A 79 5.28 -0.94 -16.71
N THR A 80 5.76 -1.79 -15.79
CA THR A 80 6.76 -2.83 -16.10
C THR A 80 6.10 -4.17 -16.41
N TRP A 81 5.06 -4.55 -15.68
CA TRP A 81 4.49 -5.89 -15.69
C TRP A 81 2.99 -5.93 -16.01
N GLY A 82 2.31 -4.79 -16.11
CA GLY A 82 0.86 -4.75 -16.29
C GLY A 82 0.07 -5.28 -15.08
N GLU A 83 0.72 -5.43 -13.92
CA GLU A 83 0.13 -5.93 -12.67
C GLU A 83 -0.02 -4.77 -11.66
N GLN A 84 -1.13 -4.74 -10.91
CA GLN A 84 -1.38 -3.70 -9.92
C GLN A 84 -0.28 -3.71 -8.85
N THR A 85 -0.16 -4.83 -8.14
CA THR A 85 0.92 -5.17 -7.20
C THR A 85 0.80 -6.66 -6.89
N ASP A 86 1.86 -7.42 -7.15
CA ASP A 86 2.05 -8.76 -6.61
C ASP A 86 3.47 -8.84 -6.00
N VAL A 87 3.59 -9.47 -4.83
CA VAL A 87 4.82 -9.50 -4.03
C VAL A 87 4.98 -10.85 -3.33
N PRO A 88 6.22 -11.31 -3.09
CA PRO A 88 6.44 -12.53 -2.31
C PRO A 88 5.97 -12.37 -0.86
N GLU A 89 5.50 -13.46 -0.26
CA GLU A 89 5.15 -13.50 1.16
C GLU A 89 6.37 -13.31 2.07
N SER A 90 6.15 -12.97 3.33
CA SER A 90 7.23 -12.75 4.30
C SER A 90 8.04 -14.02 4.60
N ALA A 91 7.41 -15.19 4.53
CA ALA A 91 8.11 -16.47 4.68
C ALA A 91 9.17 -16.69 3.59
N ASP A 92 8.94 -16.17 2.37
CA ASP A 92 9.88 -16.29 1.26
C ASP A 92 11.15 -15.46 1.45
N TRP A 93 11.13 -14.47 2.37
CA TRP A 93 12.36 -13.76 2.75
C TRP A 93 13.41 -14.73 3.29
N TYR A 94 12.99 -15.84 3.92
CA TYR A 94 13.89 -16.86 4.44
C TYR A 94 14.62 -17.65 3.33
N ASN A 95 14.14 -17.61 2.09
CA ASN A 95 14.75 -18.29 0.95
C ASN A 95 15.90 -17.47 0.35
N SER A 96 15.90 -16.15 0.50
CA SER A 96 16.96 -15.28 -0.02
C SER A 96 18.28 -15.44 0.74
N SER A 97 19.41 -15.31 0.02
CA SER A 97 20.77 -15.21 0.58
C SER A 97 21.29 -13.77 0.67
N TYR A 98 20.56 -12.80 0.13
CA TYR A 98 20.92 -11.38 0.16
C TYR A 98 19.66 -10.50 0.12
N ILE A 99 19.47 -9.63 1.12
CA ILE A 99 18.28 -8.77 1.22
C ILE A 99 18.69 -7.31 1.42
N ILE A 100 18.08 -6.42 0.65
CA ILE A 100 18.20 -4.97 0.82
C ILE A 100 16.85 -4.44 1.34
N ALA A 101 16.83 -3.96 2.57
CA ALA A 101 15.71 -3.19 3.13
C ALA A 101 15.86 -1.72 2.71
N TRP A 102 15.27 -1.36 1.58
CA TRP A 102 15.36 -0.02 0.99
C TRP A 102 14.09 0.78 1.27
N GLY A 103 14.19 1.85 2.07
CA GLY A 103 13.03 2.68 2.42
C GLY A 103 11.93 1.94 3.20
N SER A 104 12.22 0.75 3.73
CA SER A 104 11.26 -0.09 4.44
C SER A 104 11.71 -0.31 5.88
N ASN A 105 11.03 0.32 6.84
CA ASN A 105 11.33 0.15 8.26
C ASN A 105 10.61 -1.10 8.82
N VAL A 106 11.16 -2.27 8.48
CA VAL A 106 10.57 -3.60 8.74
C VAL A 106 10.12 -3.81 10.21
N PRO A 107 10.94 -3.60 11.25
CA PRO A 107 10.52 -3.89 12.63
C PRO A 107 9.36 -3.01 13.12
N GLN A 108 9.27 -1.77 12.64
CA GLN A 108 8.22 -0.83 13.06
C GLN A 108 6.93 -1.00 12.25
N THR A 109 7.02 -1.27 10.94
CA THR A 109 5.86 -1.24 10.05
C THR A 109 5.35 -2.63 9.66
N ARG A 110 6.21 -3.67 9.76
CA ARG A 110 5.96 -5.09 9.45
C ARG A 110 6.29 -5.94 10.69
N THR A 111 6.00 -5.44 11.88
CA THR A 111 6.30 -6.08 13.17
C THR A 111 5.96 -7.58 13.23
N PRO A 112 4.76 -8.06 12.80
CA PRO A 112 4.46 -9.49 12.86
C PRO A 112 5.35 -10.35 11.95
N ASP A 113 5.91 -9.79 10.88
CA ASP A 113 6.75 -10.49 9.89
C ASP A 113 8.25 -10.27 10.11
N ALA A 114 8.63 -9.31 10.96
CA ALA A 114 10.03 -8.90 11.15
C ALA A 114 10.94 -10.04 11.62
N HIS A 115 10.38 -11.08 12.25
CA HIS A 115 11.14 -12.26 12.67
C HIS A 115 11.79 -12.96 11.48
N PHE A 116 11.12 -13.12 10.34
CA PHE A 116 11.69 -13.74 9.13
C PHE A 116 12.96 -13.02 8.67
N PHE A 117 12.95 -11.68 8.70
CA PHE A 117 14.11 -10.85 8.34
C PHE A 117 15.27 -11.02 9.32
N THR A 118 15.00 -11.16 10.62
CA THR A 118 16.06 -11.38 11.62
C THR A 118 16.58 -12.82 11.62
N GLU A 119 15.71 -13.80 11.42
CA GLU A 119 16.03 -15.22 11.50
C GLU A 119 16.80 -15.68 10.26
N VAL A 120 16.50 -15.14 9.08
CA VAL A 120 17.23 -15.49 7.86
C VAL A 120 18.71 -15.11 7.95
N ARG A 121 19.06 -14.11 8.77
CA ARG A 121 20.47 -13.75 9.02
C ARG A 121 21.24 -14.88 9.70
N TYR A 122 20.60 -15.69 10.54
CA TYR A 122 21.23 -16.88 11.13
C TYR A 122 21.49 -17.99 10.11
N LYS A 123 20.79 -17.99 8.98
CA LYS A 123 21.06 -18.84 7.80
C LYS A 123 22.29 -18.36 7.01
N GLY A 124 22.88 -17.22 7.38
CA GLY A 124 24.02 -16.60 6.70
C GLY A 124 23.63 -15.55 5.66
N THR A 125 22.35 -15.17 5.57
CA THR A 125 21.88 -14.14 4.65
C THR A 125 22.36 -12.77 5.06
N LYS A 126 22.99 -12.05 4.11
CA LYS A 126 23.45 -10.69 4.33
C LYS A 126 22.29 -9.70 4.18
N THR A 127 22.19 -8.75 5.10
CA THR A 127 21.14 -7.71 5.10
C THR A 127 21.73 -6.31 5.04
N ILE A 128 21.15 -5.46 4.18
CA ILE A 128 21.55 -4.06 3.99
C ILE A 128 20.35 -3.16 4.29
N ALA A 129 20.55 -2.11 5.08
CA ALA A 129 19.56 -1.05 5.24
C ALA A 129 19.95 0.15 4.37
N ILE A 130 18.99 0.64 3.57
CA ILE A 130 19.12 1.90 2.83
C ILE A 130 18.02 2.84 3.30
N THR A 131 18.37 3.73 4.24
CA THR A 131 17.47 4.72 4.85
C THR A 131 18.24 6.01 5.14
N PRO A 132 17.64 7.21 4.94
CA PRO A 132 18.34 8.48 5.14
C PRO A 132 18.69 8.75 6.61
N ASP A 133 17.88 8.23 7.54
CA ASP A 133 18.09 8.24 8.97
C ASP A 133 18.49 6.85 9.49
N TYR A 134 18.98 6.78 10.73
CA TYR A 134 19.30 5.52 11.42
C TYR A 134 18.02 4.88 11.97
N SER A 135 17.17 4.43 11.06
CA SER A 135 15.88 3.81 11.34
C SER A 135 16.02 2.47 12.09
N GLU A 136 14.93 1.95 12.66
CA GLU A 136 14.97 0.69 13.42
C GLU A 136 15.47 -0.50 12.59
N VAL A 137 15.20 -0.55 11.28
CA VAL A 137 15.72 -1.60 10.39
C VAL A 137 17.24 -1.56 10.25
N ALA A 138 17.88 -0.39 10.38
CA ALA A 138 19.34 -0.27 10.32
C ALA A 138 20.01 -1.05 11.46
N LYS A 139 19.37 -1.14 12.64
CA LYS A 139 19.83 -1.97 13.77
C LYS A 139 19.88 -3.47 13.42
N LEU A 140 19.05 -3.92 12.50
CA LEU A 140 18.91 -5.33 12.12
C LEU A 140 19.80 -5.72 10.92
N CYS A 141 20.51 -4.76 10.33
CA CYS A 141 21.28 -4.96 9.11
C CYS A 141 22.79 -5.01 9.35
N ASP A 142 23.51 -5.69 8.45
CA ASP A 142 24.97 -5.81 8.51
C ASP A 142 25.67 -4.53 8.03
N GLN A 143 25.02 -3.76 7.15
CA GLN A 143 25.50 -2.46 6.67
C GLN A 143 24.34 -1.47 6.54
N TRP A 144 24.63 -0.20 6.81
CA TRP A 144 23.71 0.91 6.60
C TRP A 144 24.29 1.90 5.59
N LEU A 145 23.49 2.21 4.57
CA LEU A 145 23.74 3.28 3.60
C LEU A 145 22.72 4.39 3.82
N ALA A 146 23.20 5.63 3.92
CA ALA A 146 22.39 6.79 4.23
C ALA A 146 22.40 7.81 3.08
N PRO A 147 21.78 7.51 1.92
CA PRO A 147 21.67 8.48 0.84
C PRO A 147 20.80 9.67 1.27
N LYS A 148 20.95 10.79 0.56
CA LYS A 148 20.01 11.90 0.71
C LYS A 148 18.60 11.44 0.33
N GLN A 149 17.59 11.75 1.15
CA GLN A 149 16.23 11.31 0.90
C GLN A 149 15.73 11.77 -0.49
N GLY A 150 15.12 10.86 -1.25
CA GLY A 150 14.60 11.15 -2.59
C GLY A 150 15.66 11.07 -3.70
N THR A 151 16.91 10.70 -3.39
CA THR A 151 17.99 10.50 -4.39
C THR A 151 18.29 9.03 -4.66
N ASP A 152 17.48 8.13 -4.11
CA ASP A 152 17.64 6.68 -4.18
C ASP A 152 17.74 6.14 -5.60
N SER A 153 17.05 6.77 -6.56
CA SER A 153 17.15 6.43 -7.99
C SER A 153 18.56 6.63 -8.55
N ALA A 154 19.32 7.63 -8.09
CA ALA A 154 20.70 7.83 -8.52
C ALA A 154 21.60 6.68 -8.03
N LEU A 155 21.38 6.22 -6.79
CA LEU A 155 22.07 5.05 -6.24
C LEU A 155 21.71 3.78 -7.02
N ALA A 156 20.42 3.55 -7.29
CA ALA A 156 19.96 2.40 -8.06
C ALA A 156 20.53 2.38 -9.49
N MET A 157 20.57 3.53 -10.17
CA MET A 157 21.17 3.65 -11.50
C MET A 157 22.68 3.39 -11.49
N ALA A 158 23.40 3.83 -10.46
CA ALA A 158 24.82 3.54 -10.30
C ALA A 158 25.08 2.04 -10.04
N MET A 159 24.25 1.40 -9.20
CA MET A 159 24.29 -0.06 -9.00
C MET A 159 24.03 -0.80 -10.32
N GLY A 160 22.98 -0.41 -11.05
CA GLY A 160 22.65 -0.98 -12.35
C GLY A 160 23.77 -0.82 -13.38
N HIS A 161 24.47 0.32 -13.40
CA HIS A 161 25.63 0.53 -14.27
C HIS A 161 26.74 -0.51 -14.03
N VAL A 162 27.09 -0.76 -12.76
CA VAL A 162 28.11 -1.75 -12.41
C VAL A 162 27.64 -3.16 -12.77
N ILE A 163 26.39 -3.51 -12.44
CA ILE A 163 25.82 -4.83 -12.76
C ILE A 163 25.85 -5.10 -14.27
N LEU A 164 25.37 -4.15 -15.08
CA LEU A 164 25.37 -4.30 -16.54
C LEU A 164 26.78 -4.45 -17.10
N LYS A 165 27.70 -3.59 -16.66
CA LYS A 165 29.07 -3.57 -17.14
C LYS A 165 29.85 -4.83 -16.78
N GLU A 166 29.71 -5.31 -15.56
CA GLU A 166 30.54 -6.42 -15.05
C GLU A 166 29.93 -7.81 -15.33
N PHE A 167 28.59 -7.90 -15.48
CA PHE A 167 27.91 -9.20 -15.54
C PHE A 167 27.10 -9.46 -16.82
N HIS A 168 26.79 -8.44 -17.63
CA HIS A 168 25.90 -8.62 -18.79
C HIS A 168 26.45 -8.11 -20.12
N LEU A 169 27.43 -7.20 -20.12
CA LEU A 169 27.96 -6.64 -21.36
C LEU A 169 28.64 -7.69 -22.24
N ASP A 170 29.51 -8.50 -21.65
CA ASP A 170 30.31 -9.49 -22.39
C ASP A 170 29.69 -10.89 -22.41
N ASN A 171 28.90 -11.25 -21.39
CA ASN A 171 28.27 -12.57 -21.27
C ASN A 171 26.87 -12.47 -20.64
N PRO A 172 25.87 -11.96 -21.38
CA PRO A 172 24.51 -11.84 -20.87
C PRO A 172 23.93 -13.21 -20.52
N SER A 173 23.20 -13.29 -19.40
CA SER A 173 22.51 -14.52 -19.01
C SER A 173 21.24 -14.72 -19.83
N ASP A 174 20.82 -15.98 -20.01
CA ASP A 174 19.59 -16.30 -20.76
C ASP A 174 18.36 -15.57 -20.21
N TYR A 175 18.25 -15.47 -18.88
CA TYR A 175 17.17 -14.75 -18.21
C TYR A 175 17.17 -13.25 -18.52
N PHE A 176 18.35 -12.63 -18.64
CA PHE A 176 18.44 -11.21 -18.97
C PHE A 176 17.93 -10.92 -20.39
N ILE A 177 18.12 -11.86 -21.32
CA ILE A 177 17.70 -11.71 -22.72
C ILE A 177 16.23 -12.10 -22.91
N ASN A 178 15.79 -13.19 -22.26
CA ASN A 178 14.59 -13.92 -22.68
C ASN A 178 13.50 -14.06 -21.61
N TYR A 179 13.60 -13.34 -20.48
CA TYR A 179 12.68 -13.41 -19.31
C TYR A 179 11.43 -14.29 -19.48
#